data_AF-A0A5R2MSN2-F1
#
_entry.id   AF-A0A5R2MSN2-F1
#
_cell.length_a   1.000
_cell.length_b   1.000
_cell.length_c   1.000
_cell.angle_alpha   90.00
_cell.angle_beta   90.00
_cell.angle_gamma   90.00
#
_symmetry.space_group_name_H-M   'P 1'
#
loop_
_entity.id
_entity.type
_entity.pdbx_description
1 polymer ?
#
loop_
_entity_poly.entity_id
_entity_poly.type
_entity_poly.pdbx_seq_one_letter_code
_entity_poly.pdbx_strand_id
1 'polypeptide(L)'
;FARDRIRSHHQRQKPQDERYTDAAGVELGSRWTAIEAVGLYVPGGTASYPSSVLMNAVPAKVAGVERIVMVVPAPHGVVNPLVLVAADISGVSER
;
A
#
# COMPACT_ATOMS: atom_id res chain seq x y z
N PHE A 1 -13.45 -9.64 -2.94
CA PHE A 1 -13.36 -10.41 -1.67
C PHE A 1 -12.03 -10.22 -0.94
N ALA A 2 -10.91 -10.82 -1.39
CA ALA A 2 -9.64 -10.78 -0.64
C ALA A 2 -9.15 -9.34 -0.39
N ARG A 3 -9.12 -8.52 -1.45
CA ARG A 3 -8.83 -7.08 -1.38
C ARG A 3 -9.64 -6.35 -0.30
N ASP A 4 -10.95 -6.61 -0.27
CA ASP A 4 -11.88 -5.87 0.59
C ASP A 4 -11.67 -6.22 2.07
N ARG A 5 -11.36 -7.50 2.36
CA ARG A 5 -10.98 -7.93 3.71
C ARG A 5 -9.66 -7.32 4.16
N ILE A 6 -8.64 -7.32 3.30
CA ILE A 6 -7.33 -6.71 3.58
C ILE A 6 -7.52 -5.21 3.85
N ARG A 7 -8.31 -4.52 3.02
CA ARG A 7 -8.64 -3.10 3.19
C ARG A 7 -9.34 -2.84 4.52
N SER A 8 -10.40 -3.59 4.82
CA SER A 8 -11.17 -3.43 6.06
C SER A 8 -10.31 -3.60 7.31
N HIS A 9 -9.36 -4.54 7.29
CA HIS A 9 -8.43 -4.72 8.39
C HIS A 9 -7.48 -3.52 8.56
N HIS A 10 -6.78 -3.11 7.50
CA HIS A 10 -5.79 -2.02 7.57
C HIS A 10 -6.43 -0.65 7.81
N GLN A 11 -7.69 -0.44 7.42
CA GLN A 11 -8.44 0.78 7.75
C GLN A 11 -8.54 1.03 9.26
N ARG A 12 -8.61 -0.04 10.07
CA ARG A 12 -8.69 0.06 11.53
C ARG A 12 -7.36 0.43 12.20
N GLN A 13 -6.25 0.26 11.47
CA GLN A 13 -4.90 0.51 11.97
C GLN A 13 -4.42 1.93 11.66
N LYS A 14 -5.25 2.76 11.01
CA LYS A 14 -4.89 4.14 10.71
C LYS A 14 -4.56 4.89 12.01
N PRO A 15 -3.37 5.51 12.11
CA PRO A 15 -3.05 6.32 13.26
C PRO A 15 -3.95 7.55 13.30
N GLN A 16 -4.15 8.09 14.50
CA GLN A 16 -4.84 9.35 14.71
C GLN A 16 -3.81 10.41 15.07
N ASP A 17 -4.00 11.61 14.54
CA ASP A 17 -3.24 12.78 14.97
C ASP A 17 -3.60 13.08 16.44
N GLU A 18 -2.61 13.51 17.20
CA GLU A 18 -2.78 13.88 18.60
C GLU A 18 -2.24 15.29 18.79
N ARG A 19 -3.01 16.10 19.52
CA ARG A 19 -2.59 17.44 19.97
C ARG A 19 -3.07 17.64 21.39
N TYR A 20 -2.22 18.15 22.24
CA TYR A 20 -2.56 18.45 23.62
C TYR A 20 -1.73 19.62 24.15
N THR A 21 -2.23 20.23 25.23
CA THR A 21 -1.49 21.24 25.99
C THR A 21 -1.05 20.60 27.30
N ASP A 22 0.24 20.71 27.62
CA ASP A 22 0.76 20.16 28.87
C ASP A 22 0.46 21.04 30.08
N ALA A 23 0.87 20.60 31.28
CA ALA A 23 0.67 21.34 32.52
C ALA A 23 1.46 22.67 32.57
N ALA A 24 2.45 22.86 31.71
CA ALA A 24 3.21 24.10 31.57
C ALA A 24 2.56 25.08 30.57
N GLY A 25 1.45 24.70 29.94
CA GLY A 25 0.76 25.51 28.94
C GLY A 25 1.36 25.41 27.53
N VAL A 26 2.25 24.45 27.28
CA VAL A 26 2.91 24.25 25.98
C VAL A 26 2.05 23.36 25.11
N GLU A 27 1.80 23.78 23.87
CA GLU A 27 1.15 22.93 22.86
C GLU A 27 2.13 21.93 22.25
N LEU A 28 1.74 20.66 22.26
CA LEU A 28 2.48 19.54 21.69
C LEU A 28 1.57 18.77 20.72
N GLY A 29 2.17 18.17 19.69
CA GLY A 29 1.40 17.39 18.73
C GLY A 29 2.21 16.35 17.98
N SER A 30 1.53 15.28 17.61
CA SER A 30 2.00 14.24 16.71
C SER A 30 1.05 14.17 15.52
N ARG A 31 1.62 14.22 14.31
CA ARG A 31 0.87 14.22 13.05
C ARG A 31 1.38 13.12 12.15
N TRP A 32 0.45 12.39 11.54
CA TRP A 32 0.74 11.33 10.59
C TRP A 32 0.36 11.75 9.17
N THR A 33 1.28 11.58 8.24
CA THR A 33 1.05 11.80 6.81
C THR A 33 1.57 10.62 6.02
N ALA A 34 0.89 10.27 4.93
CA ALA A 34 1.38 9.25 4.02
C ALA A 34 2.67 9.69 3.34
N ILE A 35 3.50 8.72 2.95
CA ILE A 35 4.58 8.96 1.99
C ILE A 35 3.94 9.28 0.62
N GLU A 36 4.54 10.21 -0.12
CA GLU A 36 4.03 10.67 -1.43
C GLU A 36 4.07 9.55 -2.48
N ALA A 37 5.17 8.79 -2.53
CA ALA A 37 5.38 7.70 -3.48
C ALA A 37 6.05 6.46 -2.86
N VAL A 38 5.60 5.26 -3.25
CA VAL A 38 6.20 3.99 -2.83
C VAL A 38 6.43 3.04 -4.02
N GLY A 39 7.50 2.26 -3.95
CA GLY A 39 7.81 1.19 -4.89
C GLY A 39 7.56 -0.19 -4.29
N LEU A 40 6.84 -1.04 -5.01
CA LEU A 40 6.52 -2.40 -4.63
C LEU A 40 7.27 -3.37 -5.54
N TYR A 41 8.21 -4.13 -4.98
CA TYR A 41 8.86 -5.21 -5.71
C TYR A 41 8.03 -6.48 -5.63
N VAL A 42 7.70 -7.06 -6.78
CA VAL A 42 6.95 -8.31 -6.88
C VAL A 42 7.79 -9.33 -7.65
N PRO A 43 8.08 -10.51 -7.07
CA PRO A 43 8.80 -11.55 -7.79
C PRO A 43 8.10 -11.97 -9.09
N GLY A 44 8.89 -12.20 -10.14
CA GLY A 44 8.44 -12.70 -11.44
C GLY A 44 8.48 -14.23 -11.55
N GLY A 45 8.10 -14.75 -12.73
CA GLY A 45 8.19 -16.18 -13.04
C GLY A 45 7.26 -17.05 -12.19
N THR A 46 7.75 -18.17 -11.66
CA THR A 46 6.96 -19.15 -10.88
C THR A 46 6.53 -18.63 -9.50
N ALA A 47 7.18 -17.59 -8.98
CA ALA A 47 6.85 -16.95 -7.70
C ALA A 47 5.94 -15.72 -7.84
N SER A 48 5.25 -15.58 -8.97
CA SER A 48 4.41 -14.43 -9.28
C SER A 48 3.04 -14.54 -8.61
N TYR A 49 2.94 -14.06 -7.37
CA TYR A 49 1.74 -14.21 -6.54
C TYR A 49 0.84 -12.96 -6.53
N PRO A 50 -0.41 -13.04 -7.01
CA PRO A 50 -1.35 -11.92 -6.93
C PRO A 50 -1.70 -11.54 -5.49
N SER A 51 -1.66 -12.50 -4.56
CA SER A 51 -1.85 -12.24 -3.13
C SER A 51 -0.79 -11.29 -2.55
N SER A 52 0.47 -11.43 -2.95
CA SER A 52 1.56 -10.54 -2.52
C SER A 52 1.33 -9.11 -3.00
N VAL A 53 0.81 -8.93 -4.23
CA VAL A 53 0.46 -7.60 -4.75
C VAL A 53 -0.61 -6.95 -3.88
N LEU A 54 -1.68 -7.68 -3.56
CA LEU A 54 -2.75 -7.16 -2.70
C LEU A 54 -2.24 -6.80 -1.31
N MET A 55 -1.39 -7.64 -0.71
CA MET A 55 -0.85 -7.40 0.62
C MET A 55 0.11 -6.21 0.69
N ASN A 56 0.79 -5.87 -0.41
CA ASN A 56 1.69 -4.71 -0.46
C ASN A 56 0.97 -3.41 -0.85
N ALA A 57 0.11 -3.46 -1.87
CA ALA A 57 -0.52 -2.26 -2.44
C ALA A 57 -1.73 -1.76 -1.63
N VAL A 58 -2.54 -2.66 -1.07
CA VAL A 58 -3.75 -2.25 -0.33
C VAL A 58 -3.42 -1.41 0.91
N PRO A 59 -2.42 -1.75 1.76
CA PRO A 59 -2.04 -0.90 2.88
C PRO A 59 -1.52 0.48 2.45
N ALA A 60 -0.70 0.56 1.40
CA ALA A 60 -0.24 1.83 0.83
C ALA A 60 -1.43 2.70 0.37
N LYS A 61 -2.41 2.09 -0.30
CA LYS A 61 -3.62 2.80 -0.72
C LYS A 61 -4.49 3.23 0.45
N VAL A 62 -4.58 2.42 1.50
CA VAL A 62 -5.30 2.79 2.73
C VAL A 62 -4.60 3.95 3.43
N ALA A 63 -3.27 3.91 3.56
CA ALA A 63 -2.48 4.98 4.18
C ALA A 63 -2.70 6.33 3.48
N GLY A 64 -2.94 6.32 2.16
CA GLY A 64 -3.19 7.51 1.36
C GLY A 64 -2.03 7.87 0.43
N VAL A 65 -1.17 6.91 0.11
CA VAL A 65 -0.09 7.11 -0.86
C VAL A 65 -0.68 7.45 -2.23
N GLU A 66 -0.21 8.53 -2.83
CA GLU A 66 -0.71 9.03 -4.11
C GLU A 66 -0.14 8.24 -5.29
N ARG A 67 1.16 7.93 -5.24
CA ARG A 67 1.88 7.22 -6.30
C ARG A 67 2.40 5.87 -5.83
N ILE A 68 1.77 4.80 -6.31
CA ILE A 68 2.18 3.43 -6.00
C ILE A 68 2.73 2.80 -7.29
N VAL A 69 4.03 2.48 -7.31
CA VAL A 69 4.70 1.86 -8.46
C VAL A 69 4.93 0.39 -8.14
N MET A 70 4.63 -0.49 -9.09
CA MET A 70 4.99 -1.91 -9.00
C MET A 70 6.08 -2.23 -10.02
N VAL A 71 7.11 -2.95 -9.57
CA VAL A 71 8.14 -3.50 -10.46
C VAL A 71 8.10 -5.03 -10.38
N VAL A 72 7.96 -5.68 -11.53
CA VAL A 72 7.88 -7.13 -11.66
C VAL A 72 8.79 -7.61 -12.80
N PRO A 73 9.77 -8.50 -12.55
CA PRO A 73 10.54 -9.11 -13.62
C PRO A 73 9.64 -9.93 -14.55
N ALA A 74 9.82 -9.77 -15.86
CA ALA A 74 9.11 -10.50 -16.90
C ALA A 74 10.07 -11.45 -17.65
N PRO A 75 10.47 -12.60 -17.05
CA PRO A 75 11.33 -13.55 -17.75
C PRO A 75 10.65 -14.00 -19.04
N HIS A 76 11.41 -14.04 -20.14
CA HIS A 76 10.89 -14.30 -21.50
C HIS A 76 9.81 -13.31 -21.97
N GLY A 77 9.73 -12.12 -21.36
CA GLY A 77 8.74 -11.09 -21.70
C GLY A 77 7.33 -11.39 -21.20
N VAL A 78 7.15 -12.40 -20.34
CA VAL A 78 5.83 -12.82 -19.85
C VAL A 78 5.62 -12.36 -18.41
N VAL A 79 4.52 -11.64 -18.17
CA VAL A 79 4.05 -11.28 -16.83
C VAL A 79 2.78 -12.08 -16.53
N ASN A 80 2.65 -12.56 -15.28
CA ASN A 80 1.43 -13.23 -14.85
C ASN A 80 0.22 -12.27 -14.95
N PRO A 81 -0.81 -12.57 -15.76
CA PRO A 81 -1.99 -11.70 -15.90
C PRO A 81 -2.69 -11.44 -14.56
N LEU A 82 -2.65 -12.41 -13.63
CA LEU A 82 -3.26 -12.25 -12.31
C LEU A 82 -2.54 -11.20 -11.46
N VAL A 83 -1.22 -11.03 -11.63
CA VAL A 83 -0.47 -9.95 -10.96
C VAL A 83 -0.88 -8.59 -11.49
N LEU A 84 -1.11 -8.47 -12.79
CA LEU A 84 -1.60 -7.23 -13.41
C LEU A 84 -3.02 -6.88 -12.94
N VAL A 85 -3.92 -7.87 -12.86
CA VAL A 85 -5.26 -7.69 -12.32
C VAL A 85 -5.20 -7.30 -10.84
N ALA A 86 -4.34 -7.95 -10.04
CA ALA A 86 -4.18 -7.63 -8.63
C ALA A 86 -3.64 -6.19 -8.43
N ALA A 87 -2.72 -5.74 -9.27
CA ALA A 87 -2.19 -4.38 -9.26
C ALA A 87 -3.28 -3.35 -9.53
N ASP A 88 -4.09 -3.57 -10.58
CA ASP A 88 -5.19 -2.69 -10.95
C ASP A 88 -6.23 -2.57 -9.81
N ILE A 89 -6.74 -3.70 -9.30
CA ILE A 89 -7.78 -3.66 -8.26
C ILE A 89 -7.29 -3.15 -6.91
N SER A 90 -5.97 -3.15 -6.66
CA SER A 90 -5.37 -2.66 -5.41
C SER A 90 -4.95 -1.19 -5.46
N GLY A 91 -4.97 -0.57 -6.65
CA GLY A 91 -4.71 0.86 -6.83
C GLY A 91 -3.24 1.20 -7.10
N VAL A 92 -2.50 0.28 -7.72
CA VAL A 92 -1.17 0.57 -8.28
C VAL A 92 -1.32 1.57 -9.44
N SER A 93 -0.52 2.63 -9.44
CA SER A 93 -0.56 3.71 -10.41
C SER A 93 0.30 3.43 -11.66
N GLU A 94 1.43 2.73 -11.49
CA GLU A 94 2.39 2.40 -12.55
C GLU A 94 2.84 0.95 -12.42
N ARG A 95 2.91 0.22 -13.54
CA ARG A 95 3.11 -1.24 -13.58
C ARG A 95 3.76 -1.71 -14.87
#